data_AF-A0A534QZ72-F1
#
_entry.id   AF-A0A534QZ72-F1
#
_cell.length_a   1.000
_cell.length_b   1.000
_cell.length_c   1.000
_cell.angle_alpha   90.00
_cell.angle_beta   90.00
_cell.angle_gamma   90.00
#
_symmetry.space_group_name_H-M   'P 1'
#
loop_
_entity.id
_entity.type
_entity.pdbx_description
1 polymer ?
#
loop_
_entity_poly.entity_id
_entity_poly.type
_entity_poly.pdbx_seq_one_letter_code
_entity_poly.pdbx_strand_id
1 'polypeptide(L)'
;MRATEVATASPEETEALGAALGRAARGGELLGLVGELGAGKTCLVRGLAAGLGIDPAHVHSPSFTIATEYRGGRLPLTHVDLYRLARPDDEEPLLRDGL
;
A
#
# COMPACT_ATOMS: atom_id res chain seq x y z
N MET A 1 20.12 -12.75 0.39
CA MET A 1 18.95 -12.12 -0.30
C MET A 1 19.37 -11.76 -1.72
N ARG A 2 18.45 -11.83 -2.69
CA ARG A 2 18.69 -11.32 -4.05
C ARG A 2 18.04 -9.95 -4.15
N ALA A 3 18.73 -8.99 -4.76
CA ALA A 3 18.17 -7.69 -5.11
C ALA A 3 17.82 -7.69 -6.61
N THR A 4 16.81 -6.92 -6.97
CA THR A 4 16.43 -6.67 -8.36
C THR A 4 16.02 -5.20 -8.47
N GLU A 5 16.52 -4.53 -9.49
CA GLU A 5 16.22 -3.14 -9.76
C GLU A 5 15.33 -3.02 -10.99
N VAL A 6 14.34 -2.16 -10.91
CA VAL A 6 13.40 -1.85 -11.98
C VAL A 6 13.20 -0.34 -11.95
N ALA A 7 13.29 0.30 -13.12
CA ALA A 7 12.98 1.72 -13.28
C ALA A 7 11.62 1.87 -13.95
N THR A 8 10.83 2.83 -13.47
CA THR A 8 9.56 3.25 -14.08
C THR A 8 9.62 4.74 -14.33
N ALA A 9 9.04 5.18 -15.44
CA ALA A 9 9.04 6.57 -15.87
C ALA A 9 7.67 7.26 -15.67
N SER A 10 6.65 6.50 -15.26
CA SER A 10 5.31 7.04 -15.03
C SER A 10 4.53 6.30 -13.92
N PRO A 11 3.44 6.90 -13.42
CA PRO A 11 2.48 6.22 -12.55
C PRO A 11 1.95 4.92 -13.17
N GLU A 12 1.56 4.94 -14.44
CA GLU A 12 0.98 3.80 -15.15
C GLU A 12 1.97 2.62 -15.24
N GLU A 13 3.26 2.91 -15.45
CA GLU A 13 4.31 1.87 -15.43
C GLU A 13 4.51 1.30 -14.01
N THR A 14 4.43 2.15 -12.98
CA THR A 14 4.51 1.74 -11.58
C THR A 14 3.32 0.88 -11.18
N GLU A 15 2.13 1.21 -11.66
CA GLU A 15 0.92 0.39 -11.52
C GLU A 15 1.04 -0.94 -12.28
N ALA A 16 1.59 -0.94 -13.48
CA ALA A 16 1.83 -2.16 -14.25
C ALA A 16 2.80 -3.11 -13.51
N LEU A 17 3.86 -2.56 -12.90
CA LEU A 17 4.77 -3.31 -12.02
C LEU A 17 4.01 -3.89 -10.82
N GLY A 18 3.21 -3.09 -10.13
CA GLY A 18 2.36 -3.55 -9.03
C GLY A 18 1.43 -4.68 -9.46
N ALA A 19 0.79 -4.56 -10.62
CA ALA A 19 -0.12 -5.58 -11.14
C ALA A 19 0.59 -6.89 -11.46
N ALA A 20 1.84 -6.84 -11.94
CA ALA A 20 2.65 -8.02 -12.13
C ALA A 20 2.95 -8.74 -10.80
N LEU A 21 3.31 -7.99 -9.75
CA LEU A 21 3.50 -8.53 -8.40
C LEU A 21 2.20 -9.14 -7.85
N GLY A 22 1.07 -8.45 -8.06
CA GLY A 22 -0.25 -8.89 -7.60
C GLY A 22 -0.67 -10.20 -8.25
N ARG A 23 -0.41 -10.38 -9.55
CA ARG A 23 -0.66 -11.66 -10.25
C ARG A 23 0.24 -12.78 -9.78
N ALA A 24 1.49 -12.47 -9.39
CA ALA A 24 2.46 -13.46 -8.94
C ALA A 24 2.29 -13.89 -7.47
N ALA A 25 1.61 -13.09 -6.64
CA ALA A 25 1.40 -13.34 -5.22
C ALA A 25 0.70 -14.69 -4.93
N ARG A 26 0.94 -15.26 -3.75
CA ARG A 26 0.35 -16.54 -3.34
C ARG A 26 -0.40 -16.44 -2.02
N GLY A 27 -0.28 -15.32 -1.31
CA GLY A 27 -0.86 -15.09 0.00
C GLY A 27 0.17 -15.30 1.10
N GLY A 28 0.06 -14.51 2.17
CA GLY A 28 0.97 -14.54 3.31
C GLY A 28 2.24 -13.69 3.13
N GLU A 29 2.42 -13.03 1.99
CA GLU A 29 3.52 -12.11 1.79
C GLU A 29 3.34 -10.79 2.56
N LEU A 30 4.44 -10.24 3.06
CA LEU A 30 4.52 -8.90 3.63
C LEU A 30 5.43 -8.05 2.75
N LEU A 31 4.89 -6.99 2.16
CA LEU A 31 5.63 -6.06 1.31
C LEU A 31 5.88 -4.75 2.05
N GLY A 32 7.14 -4.49 2.41
CA GLY A 32 7.55 -3.20 2.97
C GLY A 32 7.82 -2.18 1.88
N LEU A 33 7.06 -1.08 1.83
CA LEU A 33 7.27 0.02 0.89
C LEU A 33 7.92 1.20 1.60
N VAL A 34 9.13 1.55 1.19
CA VAL A 34 9.91 2.64 1.78
C VAL A 34 10.20 3.69 0.71
N GLY A 35 9.99 4.96 1.07
CA GLY A 35 10.25 6.09 0.20
C GLY A 35 9.53 7.35 0.71
N GLU A 36 9.97 8.51 0.25
CA GLU A 36 9.43 9.81 0.63
C GLU A 36 7.97 10.02 0.21
N LEU A 37 7.36 11.10 0.72
CA LEU A 37 6.05 11.54 0.25
C LEU A 37 6.11 11.80 -1.27
N GLY A 38 5.15 11.26 -2.01
CA GLY A 38 5.13 11.37 -3.48
C GLY A 38 6.01 10.35 -4.23
N ALA A 39 6.75 9.47 -3.55
CA ALA A 39 7.60 8.46 -4.19
C ALA A 39 6.86 7.34 -4.97
N GLY A 40 5.54 7.43 -5.15
CA GLY A 40 4.76 6.45 -5.91
C GLY A 40 4.31 5.20 -5.15
N LYS A 41 4.49 5.13 -3.82
CA LYS A 41 4.08 3.98 -2.99
C LYS A 41 2.62 3.56 -3.23
N THR A 42 1.68 4.51 -3.13
CA THR A 42 0.25 4.23 -3.36
C THR A 42 -0.05 3.81 -4.80
N CYS A 43 0.71 4.32 -5.78
CA CYS A 43 0.58 3.93 -7.19
C CYS A 43 0.94 2.44 -7.36
N LEU A 44 2.05 2.00 -6.76
CA LEU A 44 2.40 0.58 -6.72
C LEU A 44 1.32 -0.29 -6.06
N VAL A 45 0.72 0.18 -4.95
CA VAL A 45 -0.37 -0.54 -4.26
C VAL A 45 -1.66 -0.63 -5.09
N ARG A 46 -2.03 0.43 -5.84
CA ARG A 46 -3.16 0.38 -6.79
C ARG A 46 -2.93 -0.69 -7.85
N GLY A 47 -1.73 -0.73 -8.42
CA GLY A 47 -1.31 -1.77 -9.34
C GLY A 47 -1.43 -3.16 -8.73
N LEU A 48 -0.91 -3.34 -7.51
CA LEU A 48 -0.99 -4.59 -6.76
C LEU A 48 -2.44 -5.05 -6.60
N ALA A 49 -3.34 -4.15 -6.20
CA ALA A 49 -4.77 -4.43 -6.08
C ALA A 49 -5.38 -4.90 -7.42
N ALA A 50 -5.09 -4.19 -8.52
CA ALA A 50 -5.54 -4.58 -9.86
C ALA A 50 -5.04 -5.98 -10.24
N GLY A 51 -3.78 -6.30 -9.96
CA GLY A 51 -3.20 -7.63 -10.17
C GLY A 51 -3.83 -8.74 -9.32
N LEU A 52 -4.43 -8.39 -8.18
CA LEU A 52 -5.20 -9.28 -7.32
C LEU A 52 -6.68 -9.36 -7.75
N GLY A 53 -7.13 -8.61 -8.74
CA GLY A 53 -8.53 -8.56 -9.16
C GLY A 53 -9.42 -7.69 -8.25
N ILE A 54 -8.81 -6.80 -7.47
CA ILE A 54 -9.51 -5.78 -6.68
C ILE A 54 -9.62 -4.52 -7.55
N ASP A 55 -10.77 -3.85 -7.52
CA ASP A 55 -10.96 -2.59 -8.25
C ASP A 55 -10.01 -1.50 -7.71
N PRO A 56 -9.01 -1.05 -8.50
CA PRO A 56 -8.02 -0.08 -8.07
C PRO A 56 -8.61 1.31 -7.79
N ALA A 57 -9.83 1.63 -8.29
CA ALA A 57 -10.50 2.90 -8.02
C ALA A 57 -10.80 3.10 -6.52
N HIS A 58 -10.94 2.00 -5.77
CA HIS A 58 -11.16 2.05 -4.33
C HIS A 58 -9.88 2.21 -3.51
N VAL A 59 -8.70 2.06 -4.13
CA VAL A 59 -7.42 2.11 -3.43
C VAL A 59 -6.92 3.54 -3.32
N HIS A 60 -6.76 4.00 -2.09
CA HIS A 60 -6.26 5.33 -1.74
C HIS A 60 -5.28 5.22 -0.58
N SER A 61 -4.47 6.26 -0.36
CA SER A 61 -3.70 6.35 0.89
C SER A 61 -4.69 6.40 2.05
N PRO A 62 -4.50 5.59 3.11
CA PRO A 62 -5.29 5.64 4.34
C PRO A 62 -5.15 7.01 5.01
N SER A 63 -5.96 8.00 4.60
CA SER A 63 -5.81 9.37 5.08
C SER A 63 -6.10 9.53 6.58
N PHE A 64 -6.98 8.69 7.13
CA PHE A 64 -7.47 8.76 8.50
C PHE A 64 -7.53 7.40 9.21
N THR A 65 -7.10 6.33 8.54
CA THR A 65 -7.07 4.96 9.09
C THR A 65 -5.64 4.45 9.06
N ILE A 66 -5.24 3.67 10.07
CA ILE A 66 -3.90 3.05 10.07
C ILE A 66 -3.81 1.96 9.00
N ALA A 67 -4.91 1.26 8.77
CA ALA A 67 -5.01 0.17 7.81
C ALA A 67 -6.37 0.21 7.07
N THR A 68 -6.34 -0.18 5.80
CA THR A 68 -7.52 -0.41 4.98
C THR A 68 -7.43 -1.80 4.37
N GLU A 69 -8.51 -2.58 4.50
CA GLU A 69 -8.61 -3.90 3.90
C GLU A 69 -9.47 -3.83 2.63
N TYR A 70 -8.95 -4.39 1.54
CA TYR A 70 -9.64 -4.54 0.27
C TYR A 70 -9.91 -6.01 0.00
N ARG A 71 -11.18 -6.34 -0.25
CA ARG A 71 -11.67 -7.70 -0.53
C ARG A 71 -12.32 -7.75 -1.91
N GLY A 72 -12.65 -8.96 -2.37
CA GLY A 72 -13.33 -9.18 -3.66
C GLY A 72 -12.40 -9.55 -4.82
N GLY A 73 -11.09 -9.51 -4.62
CA GLY A 73 -10.11 -10.14 -5.51
C GLY A 73 -9.81 -11.58 -5.14
N ARG A 74 -8.80 -12.15 -5.78
CA ARG A 74 -8.32 -13.53 -5.56
C ARG A 74 -7.62 -13.73 -4.22
N LEU A 75 -7.12 -12.66 -3.60
CA LEU A 75 -6.56 -12.63 -2.25
C LEU A 75 -6.98 -11.31 -1.58
N PRO A 76 -7.19 -11.28 -0.24
CA PRO A 76 -7.37 -10.02 0.47
C PRO A 76 -6.08 -9.20 0.44
N LEU A 77 -6.23 -7.87 0.34
CA LEU A 77 -5.12 -6.92 0.42
C LEU A 77 -5.32 -6.02 1.64
N THR A 78 -4.39 -6.05 2.59
CA THR A 78 -4.34 -5.07 3.68
C THR A 78 -3.27 -4.04 3.37
N HIS A 79 -3.68 -2.78 3.22
CA HIS A 79 -2.78 -1.65 3.01
C HIS A 79 -2.65 -0.87 4.31
N VAL A 80 -1.44 -0.81 4.86
CA VAL A 80 -1.12 -0.13 6.12
C VAL A 80 -0.22 1.06 5.83
N ASP A 81 -0.58 2.24 6.32
CA ASP A 81 0.23 3.45 6.18
C ASP A 81 0.73 3.90 7.56
N LEU A 82 1.99 3.56 7.82
CA LEU A 82 2.64 3.81 9.11
C LEU A 82 3.12 5.26 9.25
N TYR A 83 3.02 6.08 8.21
CA TYR A 83 3.36 7.51 8.32
C TYR A 83 2.50 8.22 9.40
N ARG A 84 1.32 7.67 9.69
CA ARG A 84 0.35 8.20 10.65
C ARG A 84 0.41 7.60 12.05
N LEU A 85 1.26 6.60 12.28
CA LEU A 85 1.53 6.21 13.66
C LEU A 85 2.30 7.37 14.29
N ALA A 86 1.66 8.03 15.26
CA ALA A 86 2.31 9.02 16.11
C ALA A 86 3.65 8.42 16.54
N ARG A 87 4.73 9.10 16.17
CA ARG A 87 6.03 8.79 16.74
C ARG A 87 5.93 9.04 18.24
N PRO A 88 6.70 8.34 19.08
CA PRO A 88 6.69 8.56 20.53
C PRO A 88 6.84 10.04 20.95
N ASP A 89 7.40 10.87 20.05
CA ASP A 89 7.67 12.30 20.24
C ASP A 89 6.63 13.24 19.58
N ASP A 90 5.57 12.72 18.94
CA ASP A 90 4.51 13.54 18.35
C ASP A 90 3.51 13.96 19.45
N GLU A 91 3.52 15.24 19.84
CA GLU A 91 2.77 15.81 20.98
C GLU A 91 1.23 15.88 20.81
N GLU A 92 0.62 15.20 19.82
CA GLU A 92 -0.84 15.20 19.65
C GLU A 92 -1.49 13.84 19.99
N PRO A 93 -2.14 13.72 21.16
CA PRO A 93 -2.84 12.50 21.54
C PRO A 93 -4.22 12.45 20.86
N LEU A 94 -4.32 11.79 19.71
CA LEU A 94 -5.60 11.50 19.03
C LEU A 94 -6.44 10.41 19.73
N LEU A 95 -6.05 9.96 20.92
CA LEU A 95 -6.78 8.99 21.75
C LEU A 95 -7.11 9.58 23.11
N ARG A 96 -7.80 10.72 23.11
CA ARG A 96 -8.60 11.18 24.25
C ARG A 96 -9.93 11.67 23.71
N ASP A 97 -10.87 10.75 23.57
CA ASP A 97 -12.28 10.94 23.89
C ASP A 97 -13.03 9.61 23.69
N GLY A 98 -13.50 9.03 24.79
CA GLY A 98 -14.64 8.10 24.80
C GLY A 98 -14.36 6.61 24.94
N LEU A 99 -13.73 6.18 26.04
CA LEU A 99 -14.13 4.97 26.77
C LEU A 99 -14.69 5.39 28.13
#